data_AF-A0A924YWL9-F1
#
_entry.id   AF-A0A924YWL9-F1
#
_cell.length_a   1.000
_cell.length_b   1.000
_cell.length_c   1.000
_cell.angle_alpha   90.00
_cell.angle_beta   90.00
_cell.angle_gamma   90.00
#
_symmetry.space_group_name_H-M   'P 1'
#
loop_
_entity.id
_entity.type
_entity.pdbx_description
1 polymer ?
#
loop_
_entity_poly.entity_id
_entity_poly.type
_entity_poly.pdbx_seq_one_letter_code
_entity_poly.pdbx_strand_id
1 'polypeptide(L)'
;GATLGAVTKTVVTIVEDDSAIEFGTSNYSVNESAGYITITLVRKGSTAGSATVDLNISSGSATAGKDFVKPDSPTVTFADGESTKTIQIQLIDDVFKEADETFYLSLSNATGAKLGSYLYGNVKILAND
;
A
#
# COMPACT_ATOMS: atom_id res chain seq x y z
N GLY A 1 -32.59 42.60 -34.37
CA GLY A 1 -32.32 41.16 -34.34
C GLY A 1 -31.24 40.90 -33.33
N ALA A 2 -31.49 40.08 -32.31
CA ALA A 2 -30.47 39.72 -31.33
C ALA A 2 -29.77 38.44 -31.81
N THR A 3 -28.47 38.52 -32.05
CA THR A 3 -27.64 37.34 -32.31
C THR A 3 -27.12 36.81 -30.99
N LEU A 4 -27.45 35.56 -30.67
CA LEU A 4 -26.88 34.85 -29.53
C LEU A 4 -25.35 34.77 -29.72
N GLY A 5 -24.60 35.30 -28.77
CA GLY A 5 -23.14 35.19 -28.74
C GLY A 5 -22.72 33.72 -28.69
N ALA A 6 -21.54 33.41 -29.26
CA ALA A 6 -21.02 32.06 -29.39
C ALA A 6 -21.13 31.29 -28.06
N VAL A 7 -21.83 30.16 -28.08
CA VAL A 7 -21.88 29.25 -26.93
C VAL A 7 -20.46 28.72 -26.73
N THR A 8 -19.76 29.26 -25.74
CA THR A 8 -18.49 28.70 -25.26
C THR A 8 -18.82 27.40 -24.56
N LYS A 9 -18.60 26.26 -25.23
CA LYS A 9 -18.63 24.95 -24.58
C LYS A 9 -17.57 24.94 -23.48
N THR A 10 -18.00 24.98 -22.23
CA THR A 10 -17.16 24.60 -21.10
C THR A 10 -17.21 23.09 -21.01
N VAL A 11 -16.10 22.42 -21.29
CA VAL A 11 -15.95 21.00 -20.95
C VAL A 11 -15.83 20.93 -19.44
N VAL A 12 -16.92 20.57 -18.77
CA VAL A 12 -16.87 20.15 -17.36
C VAL A 12 -16.44 18.69 -17.40
N THR A 13 -15.15 18.43 -17.21
CA THR A 13 -14.67 17.07 -16.93
C THR A 13 -15.07 16.76 -15.49
N ILE A 14 -16.12 15.94 -15.32
CA ILE A 14 -16.29 15.22 -14.07
C ILE A 14 -15.13 14.23 -14.04
N VAL A 15 -14.10 14.53 -13.24
CA VAL A 15 -13.09 13.52 -12.91
C VAL A 15 -13.83 12.51 -12.06
N GLU A 16 -13.94 11.27 -12.54
CA GLU A 16 -14.39 10.15 -11.71
C GLU A 16 -13.52 10.14 -10.44
N ASP A 17 -14.11 10.48 -9.29
CA ASP A 17 -13.38 10.60 -8.02
C ASP A 17 -13.30 9.26 -7.26
N ASP A 18 -13.81 8.21 -7.88
CA ASP A 18 -13.72 6.83 -7.43
C ASP A 18 -12.28 6.36 -7.54
N SER A 19 -11.42 6.86 -6.66
CA SER A 19 -10.01 6.50 -6.48
C SER A 19 -9.87 5.93 -5.08
N ALA A 20 -9.50 4.67 -4.95
CA ALA A 20 -9.34 4.01 -3.65
C ALA A 20 -8.02 3.26 -3.56
N ILE A 21 -7.27 3.45 -2.47
CA ILE A 21 -6.02 2.72 -2.21
C ILE A 21 -6.24 1.60 -1.20
N GLU A 22 -5.75 0.40 -1.52
CA GLU A 22 -5.86 -0.80 -0.70
C GLU A 22 -4.70 -1.76 -0.94
N PHE A 23 -4.55 -2.78 -0.09
CA PHE A 23 -3.62 -3.88 -0.36
C PHE A 23 -4.09 -4.74 -1.54
N GLY A 24 -3.15 -5.26 -2.33
CA GLY A 24 -3.42 -6.24 -3.38
C GLY A 24 -3.83 -7.62 -2.84
N THR A 25 -3.39 -7.95 -1.62
CA THR A 25 -3.81 -9.13 -0.85
C THR A 25 -3.73 -8.85 0.65
N SER A 26 -4.54 -9.54 1.44
CA SER A 26 -4.56 -9.41 2.90
C SER A 26 -3.66 -10.41 3.62
N ASN A 27 -3.10 -11.40 2.92
CA ASN A 27 -2.22 -12.40 3.53
C ASN A 27 -0.96 -12.57 2.69
N TYR A 28 0.18 -12.58 3.38
CA TYR A 28 1.50 -12.76 2.82
C TYR A 28 2.21 -13.86 3.61
N SER A 29 3.02 -14.65 2.91
CA SER A 29 3.88 -15.64 3.54
C SER A 29 5.22 -15.66 2.83
N VAL A 30 6.29 -15.70 3.60
CA VAL A 30 7.66 -15.58 3.10
C VAL A 30 8.58 -16.42 3.98
N ASN A 31 9.61 -17.02 3.40
CA ASN A 31 10.68 -17.62 4.19
C ASN A 31 11.54 -16.52 4.81
N GLU A 32 11.96 -16.69 6.06
CA GLU A 32 12.87 -15.77 6.74
C GLU A 32 14.14 -15.48 5.92
N SER A 33 14.71 -16.54 5.32
CA SER A 33 15.90 -16.50 4.45
C SER A 33 15.70 -15.81 3.10
N ALA A 34 14.48 -15.35 2.76
CA ALA A 34 14.23 -14.65 1.50
C ALA A 34 14.85 -13.25 1.47
N GLY A 35 15.27 -12.71 2.61
CA GLY A 35 15.86 -11.38 2.78
C GLY A 35 14.86 -10.23 2.69
N TYR A 36 13.82 -10.35 1.85
CA TYR A 36 12.74 -9.36 1.74
C TYR A 36 11.39 -10.00 1.46
N ILE A 37 10.34 -9.35 1.98
CA ILE A 37 8.96 -9.56 1.52
C ILE A 37 8.46 -8.35 0.74
N THR A 38 7.77 -8.60 -0.36
CA THR A 38 7.17 -7.55 -1.20
C THR A 38 5.69 -7.42 -0.90
N ILE A 39 5.30 -6.23 -0.44
CA ILE A 39 3.91 -5.83 -0.20
C ILE A 39 3.43 -4.99 -1.37
N THR A 40 2.28 -5.33 -1.93
CA THR A 40 1.70 -4.60 -3.06
C THR A 40 0.49 -3.80 -2.61
N LEU A 41 0.50 -2.50 -2.90
CA LEU A 41 -0.66 -1.62 -2.81
C LEU A 41 -1.21 -1.33 -4.20
N VAL A 42 -2.53 -1.22 -4.28
CA VAL A 42 -3.27 -0.98 -5.52
C VAL A 42 -4.15 0.25 -5.32
N ARG A 43 -4.10 1.16 -6.28
CA ARG A 43 -5.04 2.28 -6.43
C ARG A 43 -6.07 1.90 -7.50
N LYS A 44 -7.31 1.69 -7.08
CA LYS A 44 -8.45 1.33 -7.93
C LYS A 44 -9.18 2.56 -8.44
N GLY A 45 -9.75 2.43 -9.63
CA GLY A 45 -10.52 3.46 -10.31
C GLY A 45 -9.63 4.57 -10.87
N SER A 46 -9.90 5.84 -10.56
CA SER A 46 -9.16 6.95 -11.16
C SER A 46 -7.72 7.06 -10.64
N THR A 47 -6.77 7.08 -11.57
CA THR A 47 -5.34 7.31 -11.30
C THR A 47 -4.92 8.75 -11.57
N ALA A 48 -5.85 9.65 -11.86
CA ALA A 48 -5.55 11.05 -12.13
C ALA A 48 -5.07 11.76 -10.84
N GLY A 49 -4.04 12.58 -10.97
CA GLY A 49 -3.38 13.27 -9.87
C GLY A 49 -2.56 12.34 -8.98
N SER A 50 -1.74 12.93 -8.11
CA SER A 50 -1.01 12.19 -7.08
C SER A 50 -1.92 11.79 -5.92
N ALA A 51 -1.64 10.63 -5.31
CA ALA A 51 -2.29 10.19 -4.09
C ALA A 51 -1.26 9.64 -3.09
N THR A 52 -1.54 9.75 -1.80
CA THR A 52 -0.68 9.21 -0.74
C THR A 52 -1.48 8.35 0.22
N VAL A 53 -0.82 7.40 0.88
CA VAL A 53 -1.38 6.61 1.98
C VAL A 53 -0.26 6.26 2.97
N ASP A 54 -0.57 6.20 4.26
CA ASP A 54 0.38 5.73 5.26
C ASP A 54 0.26 4.22 5.45
N LEU A 55 1.39 3.52 5.38
CA LEU A 55 1.56 2.10 5.68
C LEU A 55 2.09 1.92 7.09
N ASN A 56 1.26 1.43 7.99
CA ASN A 56 1.63 1.16 9.37
C ASN A 56 2.00 -0.31 9.54
N ILE A 57 3.08 -0.56 10.28
CA ILE A 57 3.53 -1.90 10.67
C ILE A 57 3.47 -2.03 12.18
N SER A 58 2.81 -3.08 12.66
CA SER A 58 2.73 -3.47 14.06
C SER A 58 3.20 -4.92 14.23
N SER A 59 4.04 -5.15 15.23
CA SER A 59 4.50 -6.49 15.61
C SER A 59 3.36 -7.40 16.06
N GLY A 60 3.45 -8.67 15.69
CA GLY A 60 2.62 -9.76 16.22
C GLY A 60 3.48 -10.63 17.14
N SER A 61 3.75 -11.87 16.73
CA SER A 61 4.84 -12.65 17.35
C SER A 61 6.22 -12.20 16.84
N ALA A 62 6.30 -11.73 15.59
CA ALA A 62 7.52 -11.16 15.03
C ALA A 62 7.78 -9.75 15.60
N THR A 63 9.01 -9.54 16.04
CA THR A 63 9.62 -8.38 16.67
C THR A 63 10.44 -7.56 15.68
N ALA A 64 10.14 -6.27 15.58
CA ALA A 64 10.93 -5.35 14.76
C ALA A 64 12.37 -5.21 15.30
N GLY A 65 13.35 -5.26 14.40
CA GLY A 65 14.78 -5.24 14.72
C GLY A 65 15.37 -6.61 15.08
N LYS A 66 14.53 -7.65 15.16
CA LYS A 66 14.96 -9.05 15.29
C LYS A 66 14.60 -9.87 14.07
N ASP A 67 13.34 -9.78 13.63
CA ASP A 67 12.81 -10.67 12.58
C ASP A 67 12.52 -9.88 11.29
N PHE A 68 12.30 -8.57 11.42
CA PHE A 68 12.17 -7.65 10.29
C PHE A 68 12.62 -6.22 10.62
N VAL A 69 12.97 -5.44 9.60
CA VAL A 69 13.28 -4.01 9.74
C VAL A 69 12.05 -3.17 9.41
N LYS A 70 11.66 -2.27 10.32
CA LYS A 70 10.59 -1.30 10.06
C LYS A 70 11.15 -0.13 9.22
N PRO A 71 10.54 0.20 8.07
CA PRO A 71 11.00 1.32 7.24
C PRO A 71 10.81 2.67 7.93
N ASP A 72 11.73 3.61 7.66
CA ASP A 72 11.78 4.94 8.29
C ASP A 72 10.62 5.87 7.88
N SER A 73 10.01 5.64 6.71
CA SER A 73 8.88 6.42 6.21
C SER A 73 7.72 5.52 5.80
N PRO A 74 6.55 5.62 6.44
CA PRO A 74 5.38 4.82 6.10
C PRO A 74 4.58 5.38 4.92
N THR A 75 4.83 6.62 4.46
CA THR A 75 3.98 7.23 3.43
C THR A 75 4.35 6.73 2.04
N VAL A 76 3.38 6.08 1.40
CA VAL A 76 3.48 5.59 0.02
C VAL A 76 2.80 6.60 -0.91
N THR A 77 3.54 7.07 -1.91
CA THR A 77 3.06 8.08 -2.87
C THR A 77 2.84 7.46 -4.25
N PHE A 78 1.61 7.47 -4.73
CA PHE A 78 1.24 7.18 -6.12
C PHE A 78 1.38 8.46 -6.96
N ALA A 79 2.16 8.40 -8.03
CA ALA A 79 2.23 9.48 -9.00
C ALA A 79 0.95 9.55 -9.85
N ASP A 80 0.80 10.63 -10.61
CA ASP A 80 -0.25 10.73 -11.63
C ASP A 80 -0.13 9.58 -12.64
N GLY A 81 -1.25 8.90 -12.89
CA GLY A 81 -1.30 7.72 -13.75
C GLY A 81 -0.87 6.40 -13.09
N GLU A 82 -0.41 6.41 -11.84
CA GLU A 82 0.07 5.20 -11.17
C GLU A 82 -1.05 4.47 -10.43
N SER A 83 -1.18 3.16 -10.72
CA SER A 83 -2.20 2.28 -10.12
C SER A 83 -1.62 1.27 -9.13
N THR A 84 -0.31 1.10 -9.05
CA THR A 84 0.33 0.07 -8.21
C THR A 84 1.60 0.58 -7.56
N LYS A 85 1.83 0.20 -6.30
CA LYS A 85 3.09 0.40 -5.59
C LYS A 85 3.56 -0.87 -4.91
N THR A 86 4.85 -1.12 -4.95
CA THR A 86 5.50 -2.23 -4.24
C THR A 86 6.40 -1.69 -3.14
N ILE A 87 6.25 -2.22 -1.94
CA ILE A 87 7.05 -1.90 -0.76
C ILE A 87 7.81 -3.15 -0.37
N GLN A 88 9.12 -3.05 -0.21
CA GLN A 88 9.95 -4.14 0.30
C GLN A 88 10.18 -3.94 1.79
N ILE A 89 9.88 -4.96 2.58
CA ILE A 89 10.21 -5.02 4.01
C ILE A 89 11.34 -6.02 4.15
N GLN A 90 12.44 -5.59 4.75
CA GLN A 90 13.59 -6.46 4.99
C GLN A 90 13.27 -7.46 6.10
N LEU A 91 13.58 -8.72 5.85
CA LEU A 91 13.59 -9.79 6.82
C LEU A 91 15.01 -9.92 7.39
N ILE A 92 15.10 -10.25 8.67
CA ILE A 92 16.36 -10.52 9.32
C ILE A 92 16.39 -12.04 9.48
N ASP A 93 17.41 -12.66 8.88
CA ASP A 93 17.64 -14.09 8.93
C ASP A 93 18.62 -14.37 10.07
N ASP A 94 18.24 -15.22 11.02
CA ASP A 94 19.13 -15.66 12.08
C ASP A 94 19.37 -17.19 12.11
N VAL A 95 20.21 -17.64 13.05
CA VAL A 95 20.66 -19.04 13.13
C VAL A 95 19.92 -19.86 14.19
N PHE A 96 19.00 -19.24 14.91
CA PHE A 96 18.23 -19.88 15.96
C PHE A 96 17.01 -20.58 15.36
N LYS A 97 16.64 -21.70 15.99
CA LYS A 97 15.41 -22.38 15.65
C LYS A 97 14.22 -21.62 16.18
N GLU A 98 13.39 -21.15 15.27
CA GLU A 98 12.19 -20.38 15.59
C GLU A 98 10.93 -21.06 15.08
N ALA A 99 9.79 -20.65 15.64
CA ALA A 99 8.48 -21.04 15.10
C ALA A 99 8.06 -20.02 14.04
N ASP A 100 7.10 -20.37 13.19
CA ASP A 100 6.51 -19.40 12.28
C ASP A 100 5.99 -18.17 13.03
N GLU A 101 6.36 -16.99 12.55
CA GLU A 101 6.03 -15.73 13.20
C GLU A 101 5.18 -14.81 12.34
N THR A 102 4.57 -13.79 12.95
CA THR A 102 3.67 -12.87 12.25
C THR A 102 3.85 -11.42 12.66
N PHE A 103 3.65 -10.52 11.70
CA PHE A 103 3.42 -9.10 11.92
C PHE A 103 2.25 -8.61 11.05
N TYR A 104 1.75 -7.42 11.37
CA TYR A 104 0.53 -6.88 10.76
C TYR A 104 0.78 -5.54 10.08
N LEU A 105 0.03 -5.32 9.00
CA LEU A 105 0.05 -4.13 8.17
C LEU A 105 -1.32 -3.45 8.22
N SER A 106 -1.33 -2.12 8.22
CA SER A 106 -2.57 -1.36 8.05
C SER A 106 -2.37 -0.06 7.27
N LEU A 107 -3.41 0.36 6.55
CA LEU A 107 -3.41 1.61 5.78
C LEU A 107 -4.21 2.71 6.49
N SER A 108 -3.68 3.93 6.50
CA SER A 108 -4.35 5.10 7.08
C SER A 108 -4.03 6.39 6.31
N ASN A 109 -4.69 7.49 6.68
CA ASN A 109 -4.38 8.85 6.23
C ASN A 109 -4.27 9.02 4.70
N ALA A 110 -5.13 8.35 3.94
CA ALA A 110 -5.12 8.49 2.49
C ALA A 110 -5.50 9.92 2.06
N THR A 111 -4.74 10.47 1.10
CA THR A 111 -4.97 11.79 0.49
C THR A 111 -4.92 11.66 -1.03
N GLY A 112 -5.79 12.37 -1.76
CA GLY A 112 -5.92 12.20 -3.23
C GLY A 112 -6.59 10.88 -3.66
N ALA A 113 -7.01 10.07 -2.69
CA ALA A 113 -7.80 8.85 -2.84
C ALA A 113 -8.49 8.54 -1.50
N LYS A 114 -9.55 7.72 -1.52
CA LYS A 114 -10.13 7.12 -0.31
C LYS A 114 -9.39 5.84 0.08
N LEU A 115 -9.61 5.37 1.30
CA LEU A 115 -9.22 4.01 1.70
C LEU A 115 -10.17 3.01 1.05
N GLY A 116 -9.62 1.93 0.50
CA GLY A 116 -10.40 0.84 -0.12
C GLY A 116 -10.94 -0.17 0.89
N SER A 117 -11.20 -1.40 0.42
CA SER A 117 -11.79 -2.47 1.23
C SER A 117 -10.73 -3.32 1.93
N TYR A 118 -9.55 -3.48 1.33
CA TYR A 118 -8.46 -4.26 1.91
C TYR A 118 -7.46 -3.35 2.62
N LEU A 119 -7.75 -3.01 3.88
CA LEU A 119 -6.95 -2.07 4.68
C LEU A 119 -5.99 -2.72 5.66
N TYR A 120 -6.06 -4.05 5.79
CA TYR A 120 -5.24 -4.82 6.70
C TYR A 120 -4.53 -5.95 5.95
N GLY A 121 -3.29 -6.19 6.34
CA GLY A 121 -2.48 -7.30 5.87
C GLY A 121 -1.89 -8.08 7.04
N ASN A 122 -1.88 -9.40 6.95
CA ASN A 122 -1.12 -10.28 7.82
C ASN A 122 0.09 -10.82 7.06
N VAL A 123 1.27 -10.69 7.65
CA VAL A 123 2.50 -11.25 7.10
C VAL A 123 2.94 -12.38 8.01
N LYS A 124 3.12 -13.57 7.43
CA LYS A 124 3.69 -14.74 8.09
C LYS A 124 5.12 -14.98 7.62
N ILE A 125 6.06 -14.94 8.54
CA ILE A 125 7.45 -15.33 8.33
C ILE A 125 7.52 -16.84 8.64
N LEU A 126 7.90 -17.63 7.66
CA LEU A 126 8.10 -19.07 7.79
C LEU A 126 9.53 -19.31 8.26
N ALA A 127 9.66 -20.10 9.33
CA ALA A 127 10.96 -20.56 9.80
C ALA A 127 11.67 -21.32 8.67
N ASN A 128 12.97 -21.10 8.53
CA ASN A 128 13.80 -21.67 7.47
C ASN A 128 14.46 -23.02 7.89
N ASP A 129 14.10 -23.56 9.06
CA ASP A 129 14.86 -24.61 9.77
C ASP A 129 14.05 -25.80 10.36
#